data_AF-A0A9Q0H537-F1
#
_entry.id   AF-A0A9Q0H537-F1
#
_cell.length_a   1.000
_cell.length_b   1.000
_cell.length_c   1.000
_cell.angle_alpha   90.00
_cell.angle_beta   90.00
_cell.angle_gamma   90.00
#
_symmetry.space_group_name_H-M   'P 1'
#
loop_
_entity.id
_entity.type
_entity.pdbx_description
1 polymer ?
#
loop_
_entity_poly.entity_id
_entity_poly.type
_entity_poly.pdbx_seq_one_letter_code
_entity_poly.pdbx_strand_id
1 'polypeptide(L)'
;MSPRFKSSLTCTGGSSSEQYRNNVPSKLNVNEEYKEAFRTKSYIEIWGKVQSQLRRTTKERLSLSPFASYADLSDYLLEPRQEILIDMIDNSNVHLHQLLVDYFECSLEASKICGLLLHSIDQTRFDYQRIHRIINPTKKVSDFSSYTDDQNRVIFRELNSFSKLDNPLCCSSPLQFHLIHDRYELMLDQLLLAHKKIVRRAKFILLFKKAAGFSLGIACGALAVAVVYLMVHSIVGLAASPVVFTGCYATLKKKIKSAQMAFNSSRLARLGAQLDAAAKGVFILNRDLDTMSRLVMKLHDEIEHSKTIAKLCVKNRKRQMLIEVLKEFKSNESCFLEQLGELEDHVCLCFLTINRARRLVIQEIMVQPLNRMEQSNNSNLNRDGDGEAYDHDDNGLSLQISSP
;
A
#
# COMPACT_ATOMS: atom_id res chain seq x y z
N MET A 1 -12.64 -2.03 23.81
CA MET A 1 -13.79 -1.36 23.17
C MET A 1 -13.83 -1.91 21.74
N SER A 2 -14.72 -2.86 21.46
CA SER A 2 -14.75 -3.58 20.18
C SER A 2 -15.07 -2.65 19.01
N PRO A 3 -14.50 -2.86 17.81
CA PRO A 3 -14.87 -2.10 16.63
C PRO A 3 -16.37 -2.32 16.34
N ARG A 4 -17.10 -1.22 16.17
CA ARG A 4 -18.55 -1.22 15.97
C ARG A 4 -18.84 -1.60 14.52
N PHE A 5 -19.11 -2.87 14.25
CA PHE A 5 -19.58 -3.29 12.94
C PHE A 5 -21.10 -3.48 12.95
N LYS A 6 -21.80 -2.59 12.26
CA LYS A 6 -23.15 -2.84 11.73
C LYS A 6 -23.19 -2.41 10.27
N SER A 7 -23.94 -3.17 9.49
CA SER A 7 -24.02 -3.10 8.04
C SER A 7 -24.71 -1.84 7.56
N SER A 8 -24.08 -1.12 6.63
CA SER A 8 -24.76 -0.13 5.78
C SER A 8 -25.67 -0.85 4.80
N LEU A 9 -26.97 -0.65 4.95
CA LEU A 9 -27.98 -0.77 3.89
C LEU A 9 -29.09 0.25 4.21
N THR A 10 -29.08 1.34 3.45
CA THR A 10 -30.20 2.28 3.24
C THR A 10 -30.83 2.92 4.50
N CYS A 11 -30.40 4.15 4.82
CA CYS A 11 -31.26 5.11 5.50
C CYS A 11 -32.26 5.73 4.50
N THR A 12 -33.22 4.93 4.05
CA THR A 12 -34.44 5.42 3.37
C THR A 12 -35.61 4.62 3.92
N GLY A 13 -36.57 5.32 4.54
CA GLY A 13 -37.77 4.70 5.08
C GLY A 13 -38.67 4.16 3.96
N GLY A 14 -39.24 2.97 4.18
CA GLY A 14 -40.43 2.50 3.46
C GLY A 14 -40.43 1.05 2.98
N SER A 15 -41.27 0.25 3.65
CA SER A 15 -42.02 -0.94 3.19
C SER A 15 -41.31 -2.29 2.95
N SER A 16 -41.99 -3.31 3.47
CA SER A 16 -41.73 -4.75 3.46
C SER A 16 -41.82 -5.38 2.07
N SER A 17 -40.98 -6.38 1.79
CA SER A 17 -41.41 -7.60 1.08
C SER A 17 -40.41 -8.73 1.32
N GLU A 18 -40.94 -9.87 1.79
CA GLU A 18 -40.26 -11.16 1.86
C GLU A 18 -39.85 -11.70 0.48
N GLN A 19 -38.87 -12.61 0.52
CA GLN A 19 -38.95 -13.99 0.02
C GLN A 19 -37.83 -14.45 -0.95
N TYR A 20 -37.50 -15.72 -0.76
CA TYR A 20 -36.76 -16.66 -1.62
C TYR A 20 -35.24 -16.80 -1.46
N ARG A 21 -34.89 -17.66 -0.49
CA ARG A 21 -33.67 -18.49 -0.52
C ARG A 21 -33.69 -19.37 -1.77
N ASN A 22 -32.72 -19.21 -2.65
CA ASN A 22 -32.29 -20.24 -3.59
C ASN A 22 -30.79 -20.47 -3.42
N ASN A 23 -30.43 -21.73 -3.16
CA ASN A 23 -29.06 -22.21 -3.04
C ASN A 23 -28.33 -22.06 -4.38
N VAL A 24 -27.29 -21.22 -4.39
CA VAL A 24 -26.31 -21.06 -5.48
C VAL A 24 -24.93 -21.29 -4.86
N PRO A 25 -24.02 -22.06 -5.50
CA PRO A 25 -22.75 -22.46 -4.91
C PRO A 25 -21.91 -21.23 -4.57
N SER A 26 -21.26 -21.29 -3.39
CA SER A 26 -20.45 -20.26 -2.71
C SER A 26 -19.97 -19.10 -3.59
N LYS A 27 -20.86 -18.16 -3.86
CA LYS A 27 -20.49 -16.85 -4.38
C LYS A 27 -19.76 -16.17 -3.23
N LEU A 28 -18.46 -15.90 -3.40
CA LEU A 28 -17.67 -15.10 -2.46
C LEU A 28 -18.52 -13.88 -2.08
N ASN A 29 -18.98 -13.87 -0.83
CA ASN A 29 -19.83 -12.78 -0.36
C ASN A 29 -18.89 -11.60 -0.12
N VAL A 30 -18.81 -10.70 -1.10
CA VAL A 30 -17.97 -9.49 -1.07
C VAL A 30 -18.19 -8.70 0.23
N ASN A 31 -19.40 -8.73 0.78
CA ASN A 31 -19.70 -8.09 2.07
C ASN A 31 -19.03 -8.80 3.25
N GLU A 32 -18.95 -10.13 3.24
CA GLU A 32 -18.20 -10.86 4.28
C GLU A 32 -16.69 -10.66 4.11
N GLU A 33 -16.17 -10.67 2.88
CA GLU A 33 -14.76 -10.35 2.63
C GLU A 33 -14.40 -8.93 3.12
N TYR A 34 -15.26 -7.95 2.85
CA TYR A 34 -15.13 -6.59 3.38
C TYR A 34 -15.12 -6.56 4.90
N LYS A 35 -16.05 -7.25 5.56
CA LYS A 35 -16.09 -7.33 7.04
C LYS A 35 -14.86 -8.02 7.62
N GLU A 36 -14.36 -9.07 6.96
CA GLU A 36 -13.16 -9.79 7.41
C GLU A 36 -11.90 -8.94 7.29
N ALA A 37 -11.83 -7.97 6.36
CA ALA A 37 -10.70 -7.05 6.25
C ALA A 37 -10.40 -6.32 7.56
N PHE A 38 -11.46 -5.94 8.29
CA PHE A 38 -11.36 -5.25 9.59
C PHE A 38 -11.04 -6.18 10.78
N ARG A 39 -11.08 -7.49 10.59
CA ARG A 39 -10.74 -8.49 11.62
C ARG A 39 -9.29 -8.96 11.51
N THR A 40 -8.57 -8.51 10.49
CA THR A 40 -7.17 -8.88 10.28
C THR A 40 -6.29 -8.35 11.41
N LYS A 41 -5.24 -9.10 11.75
CA LYS A 41 -4.24 -8.67 12.75
C LYS A 41 -3.58 -7.34 12.36
N SER A 42 -3.31 -7.15 11.07
CA SER A 42 -2.75 -5.92 10.52
C SER A 42 -3.66 -4.72 10.75
N TYR A 43 -4.97 -4.87 10.55
CA TYR A 43 -5.92 -3.81 10.84
C TYR A 43 -5.97 -3.49 12.34
N ILE A 44 -6.04 -4.52 13.20
CA ILE A 44 -6.06 -4.32 14.64
C ILE A 44 -4.80 -3.59 15.13
N GLU A 45 -3.64 -3.92 14.56
CA GLU A 45 -2.37 -3.28 14.88
C GLU A 45 -2.34 -1.80 14.47
N ILE A 46 -2.70 -1.49 13.22
CA ILE A 46 -2.68 -0.10 12.75
C ILE A 46 -3.70 0.75 13.50
N TRP A 47 -4.86 0.18 13.78
CA TRP A 47 -5.89 0.81 14.57
C TRP A 47 -5.42 1.07 16.00
N GLY A 48 -4.72 0.10 16.61
CA GLY A 48 -4.08 0.28 17.91
C GLY A 48 -3.04 1.41 17.91
N LYS A 49 -2.22 1.50 16.85
CA LYS A 49 -1.25 2.59 16.66
C LYS A 49 -1.94 3.95 16.56
N VAL A 50 -2.97 4.08 15.71
CA VAL A 50 -3.79 5.31 15.56
C VAL A 50 -4.38 5.72 16.91
N GLN A 51 -5.02 4.80 17.63
CA GLN A 51 -5.63 5.09 18.93
C GLN A 51 -4.60 5.50 19.99
N SER A 52 -3.43 4.87 20.00
CA SER A 52 -2.36 5.19 20.95
C SER A 52 -1.89 6.64 20.78
N GLN A 53 -1.76 7.09 19.54
CA GLN A 53 -1.32 8.45 19.22
C GLN A 53 -2.41 9.47 19.49
N LEU A 54 -3.66 9.20 19.09
CA LEU A 54 -4.83 10.01 19.45
C LEU A 54 -4.91 10.26 20.97
N ARG A 55 -4.65 9.21 21.76
CA ARG A 55 -4.66 9.29 23.23
C ARG A 55 -3.49 10.11 23.80
N ARG A 56 -2.33 10.09 23.14
CA ARG A 56 -1.18 10.94 23.50
C ARG A 56 -1.44 12.41 23.19
N THR A 57 -1.95 12.72 21.99
CA THR A 57 -2.29 14.09 21.58
C THR A 57 -3.36 14.70 22.48
N THR A 58 -4.31 13.88 22.98
CA THR A 58 -5.32 14.33 23.96
C THR A 58 -4.72 14.69 25.32
N LYS A 59 -3.62 14.06 25.75
CA LYS A 59 -2.90 14.39 26.99
C LYS A 59 -1.94 15.57 26.82
N GLU A 60 -1.32 15.70 25.66
CA GLU A 60 -0.36 16.77 25.32
C GLU A 60 -1.04 18.07 24.83
N ARG A 61 -2.38 18.06 24.65
CA ARG A 61 -3.26 19.21 24.32
C ARG A 61 -3.13 20.43 25.25
N LEU A 62 -2.31 20.36 26.29
CA LEU A 62 -1.98 21.47 27.18
C LEU A 62 -0.76 22.29 26.73
N SER A 63 0.01 21.87 25.72
CA SER A 63 1.31 22.51 25.44
C SER A 63 1.76 22.70 23.98
N LEU A 64 1.12 22.11 22.95
CA LEU A 64 1.57 22.27 21.53
C LEU A 64 0.45 22.33 20.48
N SER A 65 0.78 22.89 19.31
CA SER A 65 -0.10 23.05 18.14
C SER A 65 -0.61 21.71 17.58
N PRO A 66 -1.94 21.51 17.40
CA PRO A 66 -2.54 20.24 16.98
C PRO A 66 -2.06 19.68 15.63
N PHE A 67 -1.63 20.55 14.71
CA PHE A 67 -1.27 20.18 13.34
C PHE A 67 0.06 19.42 13.23
N ALA A 68 1.01 19.64 14.14
CA ALA A 68 2.32 18.98 14.09
C ALA A 68 2.25 17.49 14.44
N SER A 69 1.36 17.12 15.38
CA SER A 69 1.29 15.75 15.93
C SER A 69 0.71 14.70 14.96
N TYR A 70 -0.13 15.10 14.00
CA TYR A 70 -0.75 14.17 13.03
C TYR A 70 -0.01 14.07 11.70
N ALA A 71 0.81 15.06 11.36
CA ALA A 71 1.82 14.92 10.31
C ALA A 71 2.91 13.92 10.75
N ASP A 72 3.31 13.94 12.03
CA ASP A 72 4.23 12.92 12.59
C ASP A 72 3.58 11.53 12.70
N LEU A 73 2.23 11.44 12.69
CA LEU A 73 1.52 10.17 12.70
C LEU A 73 1.78 9.37 11.42
N SER A 74 1.90 10.03 10.25
CA SER A 74 2.23 9.33 9.02
C SER A 74 3.61 8.69 9.10
N ASP A 75 4.58 9.37 9.70
CA ASP A 75 5.95 8.86 9.83
C ASP A 75 6.03 7.69 10.83
N TYR A 76 5.15 7.69 11.84
CA TYR A 76 5.00 6.57 12.77
C TYR A 76 4.26 5.36 12.18
N LEU A 77 3.24 5.59 11.36
CA LEU A 77 2.40 4.54 10.78
C LEU A 77 3.01 3.92 9.53
N LEU A 78 3.87 4.64 8.80
CA LEU A 78 4.45 4.17 7.55
C LEU A 78 5.50 3.08 7.77
N GLU A 79 5.33 1.99 7.03
CA GLU A 79 6.24 0.86 7.06
C GLU A 79 6.67 0.43 5.65
N PRO A 80 7.99 0.33 5.40
CA PRO A 80 9.08 0.84 6.24
C PRO A 80 9.18 2.37 6.15
N ARG A 81 9.88 2.97 7.11
CA ARG A 81 10.06 4.42 7.21
C ARG A 81 10.79 4.99 6.00
N GLN A 82 10.46 6.23 5.64
CA GLN A 82 11.05 6.90 4.47
C GLN A 82 12.58 7.05 4.57
N GLU A 83 13.11 7.29 5.77
CA GLU A 83 14.55 7.45 6.04
C GLU A 83 15.36 6.23 5.62
N ILE A 84 14.85 5.02 5.88
CA ILE A 84 15.53 3.76 5.59
C ILE A 84 15.54 3.50 4.07
N LEU A 85 14.62 4.10 3.32
CA LEU A 85 14.45 3.84 1.88
C LEU A 85 15.46 4.54 0.99
N ILE A 86 15.84 5.77 1.34
CA ILE A 86 16.75 6.59 0.52
C ILE A 86 18.14 5.94 0.47
N ASP A 87 18.60 5.38 1.58
CA ASP A 87 19.91 4.71 1.68
C ASP A 87 19.94 3.33 0.99
N MET A 88 18.78 2.65 0.87
CA MET A 88 18.69 1.30 0.30
C MET A 88 18.56 1.28 -1.23
N ILE A 89 18.13 2.37 -1.86
CA ILE A 89 17.86 2.43 -3.31
C ILE A 89 19.13 2.83 -4.10
N ASP A 90 20.28 3.01 -3.43
CA ASP A 90 21.51 3.32 -4.13
C ASP A 90 22.16 2.05 -4.70
N ASN A 91 21.96 1.84 -6.01
CA ASN A 91 22.80 1.15 -6.99
C ASN A 91 21.95 0.69 -8.20
N SER A 92 21.70 1.63 -9.13
CA SER A 92 21.63 1.47 -10.61
C SER A 92 20.40 2.03 -11.38
N ASN A 93 20.63 2.43 -12.64
CA ASN A 93 19.70 3.05 -13.64
C ASN A 93 18.85 4.24 -13.13
N VAL A 94 19.36 5.45 -13.34
CA VAL A 94 18.85 6.76 -12.87
C VAL A 94 17.35 6.98 -13.09
N HIS A 95 16.80 6.70 -14.27
CA HIS A 95 15.36 6.94 -14.53
C HIS A 95 14.46 5.97 -13.75
N LEU A 96 14.90 4.73 -13.59
CA LEU A 96 14.10 3.73 -12.89
C LEU A 96 14.19 3.91 -11.37
N HIS A 97 15.36 4.32 -10.91
CA HIS A 97 15.57 4.84 -9.57
C HIS A 97 14.59 5.98 -9.27
N GLN A 98 14.47 6.96 -10.19
CA GLN A 98 13.55 8.08 -10.00
C GLN A 98 12.09 7.63 -9.86
N LEU A 99 11.59 6.72 -10.71
CA LEU A 99 10.21 6.23 -10.59
C LEU A 99 9.90 5.53 -9.25
N LEU A 100 10.88 4.83 -8.68
CA LEU A 100 10.72 4.19 -7.37
C LEU A 100 10.78 5.23 -6.24
N VAL A 101 11.66 6.23 -6.34
CA VAL A 101 11.70 7.36 -5.41
C VAL A 101 10.39 8.14 -5.42
N ASP A 102 9.90 8.51 -6.61
CA ASP A 102 8.63 9.20 -6.81
C ASP A 102 7.47 8.39 -6.22
N TYR A 103 7.49 7.06 -6.40
CA TYR A 103 6.52 6.16 -5.78
C TYR A 103 6.51 6.26 -4.24
N PHE A 104 7.69 6.19 -3.62
CA PHE A 104 7.78 6.26 -2.17
C PHE A 104 7.42 7.65 -1.64
N GLU A 105 7.81 8.72 -2.33
CA GLU A 105 7.44 10.09 -1.99
C GLU A 105 5.92 10.33 -2.08
N CYS A 106 5.30 9.93 -3.19
CA CYS A 106 3.85 9.98 -3.34
C CYS A 106 3.16 9.18 -2.22
N SER A 107 3.66 7.99 -1.88
CA SER A 107 3.07 7.17 -0.80
C SER A 107 3.19 7.81 0.58
N LEU A 108 4.26 8.58 0.82
CA LEU A 108 4.41 9.40 2.02
C LEU A 108 3.39 10.54 2.04
N GLU A 109 3.20 11.24 0.94
CA GLU A 109 2.22 12.32 0.85
C GLU A 109 0.79 11.83 1.06
N ALA A 110 0.41 10.71 0.43
CA ALA A 110 -0.89 10.08 0.64
C ALA A 110 -1.11 9.71 2.12
N SER A 111 -0.07 9.21 2.80
CA SER A 111 -0.13 8.87 4.22
C SER A 111 -0.29 10.10 5.12
N LYS A 112 0.33 11.24 4.77
CA LYS A 112 0.16 12.52 5.48
C LYS A 112 -1.30 12.99 5.39
N ILE A 113 -1.90 12.86 4.21
CA ILE A 113 -3.30 13.25 3.99
C ILE A 113 -4.26 12.32 4.74
N CYS A 114 -3.96 11.03 4.81
CA CYS A 114 -4.68 10.11 5.70
C CYS A 114 -4.55 10.54 7.18
N GLY A 115 -3.37 10.98 7.63
CA GLY A 115 -3.16 11.50 8.98
C GLY A 115 -3.96 12.77 9.29
N LEU A 116 -3.95 13.75 8.37
CA LEU A 116 -4.77 14.96 8.47
C LEU A 116 -6.27 14.65 8.47
N LEU A 117 -6.68 13.65 7.71
CA LEU A 117 -8.08 13.23 7.65
C LEU A 117 -8.52 12.57 8.96
N LEU A 118 -7.70 11.72 9.58
CA LEU A 118 -7.99 11.17 10.92
C LEU A 118 -8.20 12.28 11.95
N HIS A 119 -7.33 13.30 11.94
CA HIS A 119 -7.52 14.47 12.81
C HIS A 119 -8.85 15.18 12.55
N SER A 120 -9.18 15.39 11.27
CA SER A 120 -10.42 16.06 10.85
C SER A 120 -11.66 15.26 11.27
N ILE A 121 -11.60 13.92 11.18
CA ILE A 121 -12.64 13.00 11.64
C ILE A 121 -12.84 13.11 13.15
N ASP A 122 -11.77 13.09 13.94
CA ASP A 122 -11.86 13.19 15.39
C ASP A 122 -12.40 14.54 15.85
N GLN A 123 -11.96 15.62 15.22
CA GLN A 123 -12.48 16.95 15.50
C GLN A 123 -13.97 17.05 15.14
N THR A 124 -14.36 16.54 13.96
CA THR A 124 -15.77 16.48 13.52
C THR A 124 -16.63 15.70 14.51
N ARG A 125 -16.14 14.54 14.96
CA ARG A 125 -16.81 13.69 15.95
C ARG A 125 -17.01 14.43 17.28
N PHE A 126 -15.99 15.14 17.75
CA PHE A 126 -16.07 15.93 18.97
C PHE A 126 -17.10 17.05 18.87
N ASP A 127 -17.04 17.84 17.79
CA ASP A 127 -17.94 18.98 17.59
C ASP A 127 -19.40 18.53 17.44
N TYR A 128 -19.63 17.50 16.63
CA TYR A 128 -20.97 16.95 16.40
C TYR A 128 -21.57 16.33 17.68
N GLN A 129 -20.78 15.55 18.44
CA GLN A 129 -21.24 14.99 19.72
C GLN A 129 -21.52 16.07 20.78
N ARG A 130 -20.75 17.15 20.81
CA ARG A 130 -20.97 18.27 21.75
C ARG A 130 -22.38 18.83 21.57
N ILE A 131 -22.78 19.11 20.33
CA ILE A 131 -24.09 19.67 20.01
C ILE A 131 -25.19 18.67 20.36
N HIS A 132 -25.00 17.40 20.02
CA HIS A 132 -25.95 16.34 20.33
C HIS A 132 -26.21 16.16 21.83
N ARG A 133 -25.16 16.22 22.65
CA ARG A 133 -25.31 16.17 24.13
C ARG A 133 -26.15 17.31 24.68
N ILE A 134 -26.04 18.50 24.07
CA ILE A 134 -26.76 19.70 24.48
C ILE A 134 -28.21 19.65 23.99
N ILE A 135 -28.44 19.12 22.78
CA ILE A 135 -29.77 18.95 22.19
C ILE A 135 -30.56 17.82 22.86
N ASN A 136 -29.89 16.82 23.44
CA ASN A 136 -30.55 15.63 23.98
C ASN A 136 -30.26 15.43 25.49
N PRO A 137 -30.65 16.36 26.38
CA PRO A 137 -30.34 16.27 27.80
C PRO A 137 -31.00 15.07 28.52
N THR A 138 -32.03 14.44 27.95
CA THR A 138 -32.67 13.26 28.54
C THR A 138 -33.27 12.32 27.49
N LYS A 139 -32.77 11.07 27.43
CA LYS A 139 -33.36 9.93 26.70
C LYS A 139 -34.82 9.59 27.07
N LYS A 140 -35.44 10.31 28.02
CA LYS A 140 -36.76 10.01 28.58
C LYS A 140 -37.91 10.88 28.07
N VAL A 141 -37.65 11.98 27.37
CA VAL A 141 -38.72 12.87 26.89
C VAL A 141 -38.53 13.12 25.41
N SER A 142 -39.34 12.45 24.60
CA SER A 142 -39.45 12.62 23.15
C SER A 142 -40.02 13.97 22.74
N ASP A 143 -40.45 14.77 23.73
CA ASP A 143 -41.23 15.96 23.54
C ASP A 143 -40.39 17.24 23.72
N PHE A 144 -39.82 17.71 22.60
CA PHE A 144 -39.13 18.99 22.51
C PHE A 144 -40.04 20.19 22.83
N SER A 145 -41.37 19.99 22.91
CA SER A 145 -42.31 21.04 23.31
C SER A 145 -42.27 21.33 24.82
N SER A 146 -41.61 20.49 25.63
CA SER A 146 -41.50 20.64 27.08
C SER A 146 -40.34 21.53 27.56
N TYR A 147 -39.48 22.05 26.66
CA TYR A 147 -38.31 22.84 27.08
C TYR A 147 -38.67 24.20 27.69
N THR A 148 -38.01 24.51 28.80
CA THR A 148 -38.09 25.81 29.48
C THR A 148 -37.42 26.92 28.67
N ASP A 149 -37.72 28.19 28.96
CA ASP A 149 -37.06 29.33 28.29
C ASP A 149 -35.53 29.29 28.45
N ASP A 150 -35.05 28.95 29.65
CA ASP A 150 -33.62 28.84 29.94
C ASP A 150 -32.94 27.74 29.12
N GLN A 151 -33.59 26.57 28.98
CA GLN A 151 -33.10 25.48 28.12
C GLN A 151 -33.01 25.94 26.66
N ASN A 152 -34.04 26.62 26.15
CA ASN A 152 -34.00 27.15 24.79
C ASN A 152 -32.87 28.17 24.60
N ARG A 153 -32.62 29.04 25.58
CA ARG A 153 -31.50 30.01 25.52
C ARG A 153 -30.15 29.31 25.43
N VAL A 154 -29.95 28.23 26.17
CA VAL A 154 -28.73 27.42 26.09
C VAL A 154 -28.60 26.77 24.72
N ILE A 155 -29.67 26.16 24.21
CA ILE A 155 -29.67 25.51 22.90
C ILE A 155 -29.38 26.52 21.78
N PHE A 156 -30.03 27.69 21.79
CA PHE A 156 -29.76 28.75 20.81
C PHE A 156 -28.31 29.24 20.85
N ARG A 157 -27.73 29.36 22.05
CA ARG A 157 -26.32 29.75 22.22
C ARG A 157 -25.38 28.73 21.56
N GLU A 158 -25.65 27.44 21.76
CA GLU A 158 -24.81 26.36 21.24
C GLU A 158 -25.01 26.17 19.74
N LEU A 159 -26.23 26.28 19.21
CA LEU A 159 -26.49 26.33 17.76
C LEU A 159 -25.78 27.52 17.10
N ASN A 160 -25.76 28.68 17.75
CA ASN A 160 -25.04 29.85 17.26
C ASN A 160 -23.52 29.61 17.27
N SER A 161 -22.99 28.98 18.32
CA SER A 161 -21.57 28.59 18.39
C SER A 161 -21.23 27.61 17.27
N PHE A 162 -22.03 26.56 17.08
CA PHE A 162 -21.83 25.56 16.02
C PHE A 162 -21.87 26.18 14.63
N SER A 163 -22.84 27.05 14.35
CA SER A 163 -22.97 27.69 13.04
C SER A 163 -21.76 28.54 12.64
N LYS A 164 -20.89 28.88 13.60
CA LYS A 164 -19.65 29.65 13.42
C LYS A 164 -18.39 28.78 13.43
N LEU A 165 -18.49 27.48 13.73
CA LEU A 165 -17.35 26.59 13.68
C LEU A 165 -16.92 26.38 12.23
N ASP A 166 -15.61 26.35 12.02
CA ASP A 166 -15.05 25.87 10.76
C ASP A 166 -15.35 24.39 10.62
N ASN A 167 -15.61 23.95 9.39
CA ASN A 167 -15.82 22.54 9.12
C ASN A 167 -14.45 21.84 9.05
N PRO A 168 -14.15 20.90 9.96
CA PRO A 168 -12.83 20.27 10.00
C PRO A 168 -12.50 19.53 8.70
N LEU A 169 -13.51 19.01 8.00
CA LEU A 169 -13.32 18.31 6.72
C LEU A 169 -12.95 19.26 5.56
N CYS A 170 -13.11 20.58 5.69
CA CYS A 170 -12.60 21.53 4.69
C CYS A 170 -11.08 21.43 4.54
N CYS A 171 -10.35 21.14 5.63
CA CYS A 171 -8.90 20.96 5.60
C CYS A 171 -8.48 19.74 4.76
N SER A 172 -9.39 18.79 4.55
CA SER A 172 -9.22 17.60 3.73
C SER A 172 -10.08 17.70 2.45
N SER A 173 -10.21 18.89 1.87
CA SER A 173 -11.14 19.15 0.76
C SER A 173 -11.00 18.16 -0.40
N PRO A 174 -12.09 17.87 -1.16
CA PRO A 174 -12.03 17.06 -2.37
C PRO A 174 -10.97 17.52 -3.39
N LEU A 175 -10.60 18.80 -3.38
CA LEU A 175 -9.53 19.36 -4.20
C LEU A 175 -8.16 18.75 -3.86
N GLN A 176 -7.84 18.54 -2.58
CA GLN A 176 -6.59 17.88 -2.19
C GLN A 176 -6.56 16.43 -2.67
N PHE A 177 -7.67 15.71 -2.54
CA PHE A 177 -7.79 14.35 -3.07
C PHE A 177 -7.61 14.31 -4.58
N HIS A 178 -8.17 15.28 -5.31
CA HIS A 178 -8.03 15.38 -6.76
C HIS A 178 -6.58 15.62 -7.18
N LEU A 179 -5.87 16.54 -6.52
CA LEU A 179 -4.45 16.81 -6.80
C LEU A 179 -3.55 15.59 -6.57
N ILE A 180 -3.79 14.82 -5.50
CA ILE A 180 -3.08 13.55 -5.28
C ILE A 180 -3.46 12.55 -6.38
N HIS A 181 -4.76 12.40 -6.64
CA HIS A 181 -5.28 11.46 -7.64
C HIS A 181 -4.62 11.69 -9.00
N ASP A 182 -4.57 12.93 -9.48
CA ASP A 182 -3.95 13.28 -10.77
C ASP A 182 -2.46 12.93 -10.81
N ARG A 183 -1.75 13.16 -9.70
CA ARG A 183 -0.33 12.78 -9.57
C ARG A 183 -0.15 11.27 -9.56
N TYR A 184 -1.04 10.54 -8.89
CA TYR A 184 -1.05 9.09 -8.83
C TYR A 184 -1.40 8.46 -10.18
N GLU A 185 -2.34 9.05 -10.91
CA GLU A 185 -2.69 8.64 -12.28
C GLU A 185 -1.50 8.82 -13.22
N LEU A 186 -0.86 9.99 -13.19
CA LEU A 186 0.38 10.25 -13.93
C LEU A 186 1.47 9.23 -13.57
N MET A 187 1.66 8.95 -12.28
CA MET A 187 2.67 8.00 -11.81
C MET A 187 2.33 6.56 -12.23
N LEU A 188 1.05 6.17 -12.18
CA LEU A 188 0.59 4.87 -12.64
C LEU A 188 0.94 4.67 -14.12
N ASP A 189 0.63 5.67 -14.95
CA ASP A 189 0.95 5.65 -16.38
C ASP A 189 2.45 5.52 -16.61
N GLN A 190 3.27 6.28 -15.89
CA GLN A 190 4.74 6.20 -16.00
C GLN A 190 5.28 4.82 -15.59
N LEU A 191 4.79 4.26 -14.48
CA LEU A 191 5.18 2.92 -14.00
C LEU A 191 4.76 1.84 -15.01
N LEU A 192 3.54 1.89 -15.54
CA LEU A 192 3.04 0.95 -16.55
C LEU A 192 3.81 1.04 -17.87
N LEU A 193 4.11 2.26 -18.33
CA LEU A 193 4.92 2.49 -19.53
C LEU A 193 6.34 1.94 -19.36
N ALA A 194 6.98 2.21 -18.22
CA ALA A 194 8.29 1.69 -17.89
C ALA A 194 8.29 0.16 -17.79
N HIS A 195 7.30 -0.42 -17.12
CA HIS A 195 7.11 -1.87 -17.03
C HIS A 195 6.98 -2.51 -18.42
N LYS A 196 6.12 -1.93 -19.28
CA LYS A 196 5.94 -2.38 -20.67
C LYS A 196 7.23 -2.28 -21.50
N LYS A 197 8.08 -1.27 -21.24
CA LYS A 197 9.40 -1.11 -21.89
C LYS A 197 10.37 -2.20 -21.45
N ILE A 198 10.38 -2.55 -20.17
CA ILE A 198 11.22 -3.63 -19.62
C ILE A 198 10.80 -4.99 -20.18
N VAL A 199 9.50 -5.30 -20.17
CA VAL A 199 8.97 -6.56 -20.73
C VAL A 199 9.32 -6.68 -22.21
N ARG A 200 9.17 -5.60 -22.98
CA ARG A 200 9.59 -5.58 -24.40
C ARG A 200 11.08 -5.89 -24.55
N ARG A 201 11.95 -5.23 -23.78
CA ARG A 201 13.40 -5.49 -23.80
C ARG A 201 13.75 -6.94 -23.45
N ALA A 202 13.10 -7.52 -22.44
CA ALA A 202 13.30 -8.91 -22.07
C ALA A 202 12.94 -9.87 -23.21
N LYS A 203 11.80 -9.64 -23.88
CA LYS A 203 11.39 -10.40 -25.08
C LYS A 203 12.42 -10.30 -26.20
N PHE A 204 12.93 -9.10 -26.47
CA PHE A 204 13.98 -8.90 -27.49
C PHE A 204 15.27 -9.68 -27.17
N ILE A 205 15.72 -9.67 -25.92
CA ILE A 205 16.90 -10.45 -25.50
C ILE A 205 16.65 -11.95 -25.68
N LEU A 206 15.45 -12.43 -25.36
CA LEU A 206 15.09 -13.83 -25.55
C LEU A 206 15.09 -14.25 -27.04
N LEU A 207 14.52 -13.41 -27.90
CA LEU A 207 14.54 -13.62 -29.35
C LEU A 207 15.97 -13.62 -29.89
N PHE A 208 16.81 -12.68 -29.44
CA PHE A 208 18.22 -12.62 -29.81
C PHE A 208 18.99 -13.86 -29.36
N LYS A 209 18.74 -14.36 -28.14
CA LYS A 209 19.33 -15.63 -27.66
C LYS A 209 18.98 -16.80 -28.57
N LYS A 210 17.72 -16.89 -29.00
CA LYS A 210 17.24 -17.95 -29.91
C LYS A 210 17.93 -17.85 -31.28
N ALA A 211 18.02 -16.65 -31.85
CA ALA A 211 18.70 -16.40 -33.11
C ALA A 211 20.23 -16.67 -33.05
N ALA A 212 20.88 -16.24 -31.96
CA ALA A 212 22.30 -16.51 -31.73
C ALA A 212 22.59 -18.01 -31.63
N GLY A 213 21.71 -18.79 -30.97
CA GLY A 213 21.79 -20.24 -30.92
C GLY A 213 21.73 -20.89 -32.32
N PHE A 214 20.79 -20.46 -33.16
CA PHE A 214 20.70 -20.94 -34.55
C PHE A 214 21.94 -20.57 -35.38
N SER A 215 22.42 -19.33 -35.28
CA SER A 215 23.62 -18.88 -36.02
C SER A 215 24.88 -19.67 -35.65
N LEU A 216 25.01 -20.05 -34.38
CA LEU A 216 26.11 -20.89 -33.90
C LEU A 216 26.03 -22.31 -34.49
N GLY A 217 24.84 -22.91 -34.54
CA GLY A 217 24.65 -24.24 -35.13
C GLY A 217 25.07 -24.27 -36.59
N ILE A 218 24.69 -23.24 -37.36
CA ILE A 218 25.06 -23.07 -38.77
C ILE A 218 26.59 -22.89 -38.92
N ALA A 219 27.21 -22.03 -38.11
CA ALA A 219 28.65 -21.78 -38.17
C ALA A 219 29.47 -23.02 -37.79
N CYS A 220 29.07 -23.77 -36.76
CA CYS A 220 29.72 -25.04 -36.40
C CYS A 220 29.56 -26.10 -37.49
N GLY A 221 28.38 -26.20 -38.11
CA GLY A 221 28.14 -27.10 -39.24
C GLY A 221 29.01 -26.76 -40.45
N ALA A 222 29.07 -25.47 -40.83
CA ALA A 222 29.92 -25.00 -41.92
C ALA A 222 31.42 -25.25 -41.64
N LEU A 223 31.87 -25.03 -40.41
CA LEU A 223 33.26 -25.29 -40.01
C LEU A 223 33.59 -26.79 -40.07
N ALA A 224 32.70 -27.67 -39.61
CA ALA A 224 32.89 -29.10 -39.70
C ALA A 224 33.01 -29.58 -41.15
N VAL A 225 32.16 -29.07 -42.04
CA VAL A 225 32.22 -29.35 -43.49
C VAL A 225 33.54 -28.86 -44.09
N ALA A 226 34.00 -27.64 -43.75
CA ALA A 226 35.27 -27.11 -44.22
C ALA A 226 36.47 -27.93 -43.73
N VAL A 227 36.47 -28.38 -42.47
CA VAL A 227 37.52 -29.25 -41.92
C VAL A 227 37.56 -30.60 -42.63
N VAL A 228 36.40 -31.22 -42.88
CA VAL A 228 36.33 -32.48 -43.63
C VAL A 228 36.82 -32.29 -45.06
N TYR A 229 36.40 -31.23 -45.74
CA TYR A 229 36.87 -30.88 -47.08
C TYR A 229 38.40 -30.69 -47.11
N LEU A 230 38.97 -29.94 -46.16
CA LEU A 230 40.41 -29.76 -46.05
C LEU A 230 41.14 -31.08 -45.76
N MET A 231 40.61 -31.95 -44.90
CA MET A 231 41.22 -33.27 -44.63
C MET A 231 41.24 -34.16 -45.88
N VAL A 232 40.16 -34.14 -46.68
CA VAL A 232 40.10 -34.88 -47.95
C VAL A 232 41.11 -34.35 -48.98
N HIS A 233 41.35 -33.04 -49.00
CA HIS A 233 42.25 -32.40 -49.96
C HIS A 233 43.72 -32.25 -49.49
N SER A 234 44.05 -32.56 -48.24
CA SER A 234 45.41 -32.39 -47.67
C SER A 234 46.35 -33.59 -47.86
N ILE A 235 46.21 -34.37 -48.94
CA ILE A 235 47.20 -35.41 -49.30
C ILE A 235 48.56 -34.80 -49.77
N VAL A 236 48.72 -33.47 -49.75
CA VAL A 236 50.01 -32.83 -50.04
C VAL A 236 50.35 -31.78 -48.98
N GLY A 237 51.34 -32.08 -48.13
CA GLY A 237 52.13 -31.07 -47.41
C GLY A 237 51.86 -30.92 -45.91
N LEU A 238 52.61 -31.67 -45.10
CA LEU A 238 52.78 -31.49 -43.66
C LEU A 238 53.62 -30.23 -43.37
N ALA A 239 53.08 -29.21 -42.70
CA ALA A 239 53.87 -28.22 -41.95
C ALA A 239 53.00 -27.48 -40.93
N ALA A 240 53.52 -27.40 -39.70
CA ALA A 240 52.83 -27.03 -38.46
C ALA A 240 52.29 -25.58 -38.42
N SER A 241 51.16 -25.38 -37.72
CA SER A 241 50.88 -24.12 -37.01
C SER A 241 49.87 -24.35 -35.85
N PRO A 242 50.01 -23.68 -34.68
CA PRO A 242 49.19 -23.92 -33.49
C PRO A 242 47.80 -23.27 -33.62
N VAL A 243 46.88 -23.93 -34.32
CA VAL A 243 45.48 -23.44 -34.48
C VAL A 243 44.64 -23.66 -33.19
N VAL A 244 45.19 -24.34 -32.18
CA VAL A 244 44.45 -24.72 -30.97
C VAL A 244 44.26 -23.56 -29.98
N PHE A 245 45.04 -22.47 -30.08
CA PHE A 245 44.94 -21.34 -29.14
C PHE A 245 43.78 -20.37 -29.43
N THR A 246 43.33 -20.28 -30.68
CA THR A 246 42.24 -19.37 -31.10
C THR A 246 40.85 -19.85 -30.65
N GLY A 247 40.69 -21.17 -30.44
CA GLY A 247 39.45 -21.77 -29.92
C GLY A 247 39.16 -21.41 -28.45
N CYS A 248 40.20 -21.26 -27.62
CA CYS A 248 40.07 -20.88 -26.21
C CYS A 248 39.59 -19.42 -26.04
N TYR A 249 40.09 -18.50 -26.87
CA TYR A 249 39.69 -17.08 -26.78
C TYR A 249 38.24 -16.86 -27.24
N ALA A 250 37.79 -17.57 -28.27
CA ALA A 250 36.40 -17.52 -28.74
C ALA A 250 35.41 -18.13 -27.74
N THR A 251 35.77 -19.25 -27.11
CA THR A 251 34.94 -19.90 -26.07
C THR A 251 34.87 -19.07 -24.78
N LEU A 252 35.95 -18.38 -24.40
CA LEU A 252 35.97 -17.48 -23.25
C LEU A 252 35.12 -16.21 -23.49
N LYS A 253 35.25 -15.54 -24.66
CA LYS A 253 34.37 -14.43 -25.05
C LYS A 253 32.90 -14.84 -25.13
N LYS A 254 32.62 -16.07 -25.57
CA LYS A 254 31.26 -16.64 -25.64
C LYS A 254 30.66 -16.91 -24.27
N LYS A 255 31.45 -17.44 -23.31
CA LYS A 255 31.02 -17.60 -21.91
C LYS A 255 30.74 -16.24 -21.24
N ILE A 256 31.57 -15.23 -21.48
CA ILE A 256 31.38 -13.87 -20.94
C ILE A 256 30.13 -13.21 -21.53
N LYS A 257 29.92 -13.26 -22.86
CA LYS A 257 28.70 -12.70 -23.49
C LYS A 257 27.43 -13.43 -23.05
N SER A 258 27.47 -14.75 -22.91
CA SER A 258 26.34 -15.54 -22.42
C SER A 258 25.99 -15.19 -20.97
N ALA A 259 27.00 -15.11 -20.10
CA ALA A 259 26.83 -14.70 -18.70
C ALA A 259 26.29 -13.26 -18.58
N GLN A 260 26.81 -12.33 -19.38
CA GLN A 260 26.33 -10.94 -19.42
C GLN A 260 24.87 -10.84 -19.89
N MET A 261 24.45 -11.65 -20.88
CA MET A 261 23.05 -11.69 -21.33
C MET A 261 22.12 -12.41 -20.36
N ALA A 262 22.60 -13.44 -19.64
CA ALA A 262 21.85 -14.07 -18.56
C ALA A 262 21.63 -13.09 -17.40
N PHE A 263 22.69 -12.38 -17.01
CA PHE A 263 22.66 -11.34 -15.99
C PHE A 263 21.74 -10.15 -16.35
N ASN A 264 21.76 -9.71 -17.60
CA ASN A 264 20.86 -8.65 -18.06
C ASN A 264 19.39 -9.09 -18.08
N SER A 265 19.13 -10.36 -18.41
CA SER A 265 17.77 -10.93 -18.41
C SER A 265 17.19 -11.03 -17.00
N SER A 266 17.98 -11.51 -16.02
CA SER A 266 17.53 -11.60 -14.62
C SER A 266 17.33 -10.21 -14.01
N ARG A 267 18.23 -9.26 -14.32
CA ARG A 267 18.07 -7.86 -13.90
C ARG A 267 16.80 -7.23 -14.46
N LEU A 268 16.49 -7.43 -15.74
CA LEU A 268 15.25 -6.90 -16.33
C LEU A 268 14.00 -7.55 -15.72
N ALA A 269 14.03 -8.85 -15.42
CA ALA A 269 12.94 -9.51 -14.72
C ALA A 269 12.69 -8.90 -13.33
N ARG A 270 13.76 -8.68 -12.55
CA ARG A 270 13.70 -8.03 -11.24
C ARG A 270 13.12 -6.61 -11.32
N LEU A 271 13.63 -5.82 -12.25
CA LEU A 271 13.13 -4.45 -12.45
C LEU A 271 11.66 -4.44 -12.90
N GLY A 272 11.24 -5.46 -13.67
CA GLY A 272 9.85 -5.65 -14.04
C GLY A 272 8.95 -5.89 -12.82
N ALA A 273 9.36 -6.80 -11.93
CA ALA A 273 8.61 -7.12 -10.71
C ALA A 273 8.49 -5.91 -9.76
N GLN A 274 9.56 -5.13 -9.58
CA GLN A 274 9.54 -3.91 -8.78
C GLN A 274 8.52 -2.89 -9.31
N LEU A 275 8.51 -2.65 -10.62
CA LEU A 275 7.56 -1.73 -11.25
C LEU A 275 6.12 -2.24 -11.21
N ASP A 276 5.92 -3.55 -11.39
CA ASP A 276 4.60 -4.17 -11.30
C ASP A 276 4.02 -4.08 -9.88
N ALA A 277 4.84 -4.32 -8.85
CA ALA A 277 4.47 -4.14 -7.46
C ALA A 277 4.11 -2.68 -7.15
N ALA A 278 4.92 -1.73 -7.61
CA ALA A 278 4.65 -0.30 -7.43
C ALA A 278 3.35 0.12 -8.14
N ALA A 279 3.17 -0.26 -9.41
CA ALA A 279 1.98 0.07 -10.20
C ALA A 279 0.70 -0.49 -9.56
N LYS A 280 0.72 -1.73 -9.07
CA LYS A 280 -0.40 -2.32 -8.32
C LYS A 280 -0.72 -1.52 -7.05
N GLY A 281 0.31 -1.10 -6.31
CA GLY A 281 0.16 -0.24 -5.13
C GLY A 281 -0.52 1.09 -5.45
N VAL A 282 -0.05 1.77 -6.50
CA VAL A 282 -0.61 3.05 -6.98
C VAL A 282 -2.07 2.88 -7.42
N PHE A 283 -2.39 1.81 -8.15
CA PHE A 283 -3.76 1.54 -8.59
C PHE A 283 -4.74 1.34 -7.42
N ILE A 284 -4.36 0.54 -6.42
CA ILE A 284 -5.23 0.29 -5.26
C ILE A 284 -5.40 1.58 -4.44
N LEU A 285 -4.31 2.30 -4.20
CA LEU A 285 -4.36 3.57 -3.46
C LEU A 285 -5.25 4.60 -4.15
N ASN A 286 -5.20 4.69 -5.49
CA ASN A 286 -6.06 5.60 -6.23
C ASN A 286 -7.56 5.29 -5.99
N ARG A 287 -7.91 4.00 -5.93
CA ARG A 287 -9.27 3.55 -5.60
C ARG A 287 -9.69 3.90 -4.17
N ASP A 288 -8.76 3.77 -3.22
CA ASP A 288 -9.00 4.11 -1.82
C ASP A 288 -9.25 5.64 -1.69
N LEU A 289 -8.45 6.46 -2.38
CA LEU A 289 -8.60 7.92 -2.41
C LEU A 289 -9.94 8.37 -3.00
N ASP A 290 -10.40 7.76 -4.09
CA ASP A 290 -11.72 8.04 -4.68
C ASP A 290 -12.85 7.77 -3.69
N THR A 291 -12.75 6.67 -2.95
CA THR A 291 -13.76 6.24 -1.98
C THR A 291 -13.81 7.21 -0.80
N MET A 292 -12.64 7.56 -0.26
CA MET A 292 -12.54 8.56 0.82
C MET A 292 -13.02 9.94 0.36
N SER A 293 -12.65 10.40 -0.83
CA SER A 293 -13.06 11.71 -1.37
C SER A 293 -14.58 11.86 -1.44
N ARG A 294 -15.30 10.82 -1.89
CA ARG A 294 -16.77 10.81 -1.94
C ARG A 294 -17.40 10.86 -0.54
N LEU A 295 -16.85 10.11 0.41
CA LEU A 295 -17.32 10.12 1.80
C LEU A 295 -17.06 11.48 2.48
N VAL A 296 -15.87 12.06 2.27
CA VAL A 296 -15.52 13.39 2.76
C VAL A 296 -16.47 14.44 2.21
N MET A 297 -16.73 14.44 0.90
CA MET A 297 -17.66 15.39 0.27
C MET A 297 -19.06 15.27 0.87
N LYS A 298 -19.57 14.05 1.03
CA LYS A 298 -20.89 13.80 1.62
C LYS A 298 -20.99 14.30 3.07
N LEU A 299 -20.01 13.96 3.90
CA LEU A 299 -19.98 14.39 5.30
C LEU A 299 -19.78 15.90 5.43
N HIS A 300 -18.95 16.48 4.57
CA HIS A 300 -18.74 17.92 4.48
C HIS A 300 -20.06 18.65 4.21
N ASP A 301 -20.81 18.21 3.21
CA ASP A 301 -22.07 18.84 2.82
C ASP A 301 -23.14 18.72 3.92
N GLU A 302 -23.20 17.58 4.63
CA GLU A 302 -24.09 17.39 5.78
C GLU A 302 -23.75 18.36 6.94
N ILE A 303 -22.46 18.61 7.20
CA ILE A 303 -22.02 19.58 8.22
C ILE A 303 -22.40 21.00 7.80
N GLU A 304 -22.15 21.39 6.55
CA GLU A 304 -22.49 22.73 6.05
C GLU A 304 -24.01 22.97 6.00
N HIS A 305 -24.78 21.94 5.64
CA HIS A 305 -26.24 21.95 5.75
C HIS A 305 -26.68 22.15 7.21
N SER A 306 -26.14 21.36 8.14
CA SER A 306 -26.41 21.45 9.59
C SER A 306 -26.08 22.85 10.16
N LYS A 307 -24.97 23.45 9.72
CA LYS A 307 -24.58 24.82 10.09
C LYS A 307 -25.56 25.85 9.54
N THR A 308 -26.04 25.66 8.31
CA THR A 308 -26.99 26.56 7.64
C THR A 308 -28.34 26.55 8.36
N ILE A 309 -28.89 25.38 8.68
CA ILE A 309 -30.17 25.28 9.44
C ILE A 309 -30.02 25.84 10.85
N ALA A 310 -28.89 25.62 11.52
CA ALA A 310 -28.62 26.19 12.85
C ALA A 310 -28.57 27.72 12.80
N LYS A 311 -27.89 28.28 11.80
CA LYS A 311 -27.80 29.73 11.57
C LYS A 311 -29.18 30.35 11.30
N LEU A 312 -30.00 29.69 10.50
CA LEU A 312 -31.37 30.14 10.21
C LEU A 312 -32.25 30.14 11.47
N CYS A 313 -32.14 29.09 12.28
CA CYS A 313 -32.86 28.95 13.56
C CYS A 313 -32.52 30.09 14.53
N VAL A 314 -31.22 30.36 14.71
CA VAL A 314 -30.72 31.43 15.59
C VAL A 314 -31.18 32.81 15.13
N LYS A 315 -31.24 33.05 13.81
CA LYS A 315 -31.73 34.32 13.24
C LYS A 315 -33.23 34.52 13.49
N ASN A 316 -34.04 33.49 13.29
CA ASN A 316 -35.49 33.60 13.39
C ASN A 316 -36.01 33.57 14.83
N ARG A 317 -35.31 32.90 15.75
CA ARG A 317 -35.69 32.73 17.18
C ARG A 317 -37.11 32.19 17.42
N LYS A 318 -37.73 31.57 16.42
CA LYS A 318 -39.06 30.97 16.54
C LYS A 318 -38.95 29.58 17.19
N ARG A 319 -39.72 29.35 18.25
CA ARG A 319 -39.75 28.05 18.96
C ARG A 319 -40.10 26.88 18.03
N GLN A 320 -41.01 27.07 17.09
CA GLN A 320 -41.38 26.04 16.11
C GLN A 320 -40.19 25.60 15.25
N MET A 321 -39.40 26.57 14.76
CA MET A 321 -38.18 26.30 13.99
C MET A 321 -37.11 25.63 14.84
N LEU A 322 -37.00 26.00 16.13
CA LEU A 322 -36.13 25.30 17.06
C LEU A 322 -36.52 23.83 17.17
N ILE A 323 -37.80 23.51 17.39
CA ILE A 323 -38.27 22.12 17.48
C ILE A 323 -37.97 21.32 16.21
N GLU A 324 -38.16 21.92 15.03
CA GLU A 324 -37.86 21.27 13.74
C GLU A 324 -36.37 20.98 13.57
N VAL A 325 -35.50 21.95 13.86
CA VAL A 325 -34.04 21.76 13.82
C VAL A 325 -33.60 20.68 14.80
N LEU A 326 -34.14 20.65 16.02
CA LEU A 326 -33.77 19.60 16.99
C LEU A 326 -34.21 18.20 16.56
N LYS A 327 -35.36 18.08 15.87
CA LYS A 327 -35.79 16.82 15.26
C LYS A 327 -34.83 16.37 14.17
N GLU A 328 -34.41 17.28 13.29
CA GLU A 328 -33.49 17.01 12.19
C GLU A 328 -32.11 16.55 12.68
N PHE A 329 -31.52 17.27 13.64
CA PHE A 329 -30.26 16.84 14.25
C PHE A 329 -30.41 15.42 14.83
N LYS A 330 -31.46 15.17 15.61
CA LYS A 330 -31.70 13.87 16.24
C LYS A 330 -31.94 12.74 15.24
N SER A 331 -32.64 12.99 14.13
CA SER A 331 -32.87 11.95 13.11
C SER A 331 -31.60 11.59 12.35
N ASN A 332 -30.70 12.56 12.16
CA ASN A 332 -29.51 12.36 11.33
C ASN A 332 -28.30 11.85 12.14
N GLU A 333 -28.34 11.90 13.48
CA GLU A 333 -27.20 11.61 14.36
C GLU A 333 -26.51 10.28 14.03
N SER A 334 -27.28 9.19 14.06
CA SER A 334 -26.71 7.85 13.91
C SER A 334 -26.17 7.62 12.51
N CYS A 335 -26.88 8.12 11.48
CA CYS A 335 -26.47 8.01 10.08
C CYS A 335 -25.17 8.76 9.83
N PHE A 336 -25.06 9.99 10.36
CA PHE A 336 -23.86 10.80 10.23
C PHE A 336 -22.66 10.15 10.94
N LEU A 337 -22.83 9.72 12.20
CA LEU A 337 -21.75 9.09 12.95
C LEU A 337 -21.32 7.72 12.38
N GLU A 338 -22.24 7.00 11.74
CA GLU A 338 -21.95 5.76 11.01
C GLU A 338 -21.09 6.06 9.77
N GLN A 339 -21.48 7.03 8.95
CA GLN A 339 -20.70 7.44 7.77
C GLN A 339 -19.32 8.00 8.15
N LEU A 340 -19.25 8.74 9.26
CA LEU A 340 -17.98 9.24 9.78
C LEU A 340 -17.07 8.10 10.27
N GLY A 341 -17.65 7.03 10.83
CA GLY A 341 -16.92 5.81 11.17
C GLY A 341 -16.47 5.02 9.93
N GLU A 342 -17.33 4.93 8.92
CA GLU A 342 -16.98 4.31 7.62
C GLU A 342 -15.81 5.03 6.95
N LEU A 343 -15.79 6.37 7.00
CA LEU A 343 -14.66 7.15 6.52
C LEU A 343 -13.37 6.81 7.28
N GLU A 344 -13.43 6.74 8.61
CA GLU A 344 -12.27 6.40 9.45
C GLU A 344 -11.72 4.99 9.14
N ASP A 345 -12.62 4.05 8.93
CA ASP A 345 -12.31 2.68 8.51
C ASP A 345 -11.58 2.66 7.16
N HIS A 346 -12.05 3.40 6.18
CA HIS A 346 -11.39 3.54 4.88
C HIS A 346 -10.02 4.20 4.98
N VAL A 347 -9.84 5.20 5.86
CA VAL A 347 -8.53 5.81 6.10
C VAL A 347 -7.55 4.81 6.69
N CYS A 348 -7.98 3.99 7.65
CA CYS A 348 -7.15 2.94 8.25
C CYS A 348 -6.78 1.85 7.23
N LEU A 349 -7.73 1.42 6.41
CA LEU A 349 -7.48 0.50 5.31
C LEU A 349 -6.49 1.07 4.29
N CYS A 350 -6.61 2.36 3.95
CA CYS A 350 -5.68 3.05 3.05
C CYS A 350 -4.24 3.00 3.57
N PHE A 351 -4.02 3.26 4.87
CA PHE A 351 -2.69 3.10 5.46
C PHE A 351 -2.15 1.66 5.37
N LEU A 352 -3.01 0.65 5.56
CA LEU A 352 -2.61 -0.76 5.38
C LEU A 352 -2.21 -1.06 3.94
N THR A 353 -2.99 -0.56 2.98
CA THR A 353 -2.68 -0.65 1.54
C THR A 353 -1.32 -0.03 1.25
N ILE A 354 -1.07 1.19 1.73
CA ILE A 354 0.21 1.90 1.55
C ILE A 354 1.37 1.06 2.11
N ASN A 355 1.28 0.62 3.36
CA ASN A 355 2.34 -0.14 4.01
C ASN A 355 2.59 -1.48 3.34
N ARG A 356 1.53 -2.17 2.93
CA ARG A 356 1.64 -3.44 2.19
C ARG A 356 2.34 -3.23 0.85
N ALA A 357 1.92 -2.21 0.10
CA ALA A 357 2.50 -1.90 -1.21
C ALA A 357 3.98 -1.53 -1.08
N ARG A 358 4.34 -0.65 -0.12
CA ARG A 358 5.74 -0.28 0.16
C ARG A 358 6.59 -1.51 0.50
N ARG A 359 6.12 -2.39 1.38
CA ARG A 359 6.82 -3.64 1.72
C ARG A 359 7.01 -4.56 0.52
N LEU A 360 6.00 -4.71 -0.34
CA LEU A 360 6.12 -5.54 -1.54
C LEU A 360 7.17 -4.99 -2.51
N VAL A 361 7.17 -3.69 -2.76
CA VAL A 361 8.18 -3.05 -3.61
C VAL A 361 9.59 -3.29 -3.04
N ILE A 362 9.75 -3.20 -1.73
CA ILE A 362 11.04 -3.39 -1.06
C ILE A 362 11.46 -4.85 -1.03
N GLN A 363 10.53 -5.78 -0.85
CA GLN A 363 10.81 -7.20 -1.02
C GLN A 363 11.36 -7.44 -2.43
N GLU A 364 10.75 -6.88 -3.48
CA GLU A 364 11.28 -7.00 -4.84
C GLU A 364 12.64 -6.29 -5.05
N ILE A 365 12.99 -5.32 -4.19
CA ILE A 365 14.33 -4.72 -4.13
C ILE A 365 15.32 -5.66 -3.39
N MET A 366 14.90 -6.26 -2.28
CA MET A 366 15.74 -7.01 -1.32
C MET A 366 15.81 -8.53 -1.55
N VAL A 367 14.92 -9.17 -2.30
CA VAL A 367 14.79 -10.64 -2.35
C VAL A 367 15.97 -11.37 -2.99
N GLN A 368 17.02 -10.70 -3.51
CA GLN A 368 18.11 -11.41 -4.20
C GLN A 368 19.59 -11.01 -3.97
N PRO A 369 20.01 -10.29 -2.90
CA PRO A 369 21.40 -10.36 -2.45
C PRO A 369 21.71 -11.69 -1.73
N LEU A 370 20.74 -12.33 -1.04
CA LEU A 370 20.99 -13.49 -0.17
C LEU A 370 21.30 -14.79 -0.93
N ASN A 371 20.59 -15.07 -2.04
CA ASN A 371 20.85 -16.25 -2.87
C ASN A 371 22.26 -16.24 -3.50
N ARG A 372 22.93 -15.08 -3.54
CA ARG A 372 24.30 -14.95 -4.04
C ARG A 372 25.34 -15.30 -2.97
N MET A 373 25.03 -15.13 -1.68
CA MET A 373 25.92 -15.52 -0.58
C MET A 373 25.84 -17.03 -0.32
N GLU A 374 24.64 -17.63 -0.39
CA GLU A 374 24.49 -19.09 -0.22
C GLU A 374 25.15 -19.90 -1.35
N GLN A 375 25.10 -19.40 -2.60
CA GLN A 375 25.82 -20.04 -3.72
C GLN A 375 27.34 -19.83 -3.67
N SER A 376 27.82 -18.72 -3.10
CA SER A 376 29.24 -18.48 -2.88
C SER A 376 29.83 -19.39 -1.79
N ASN A 377 29.06 -19.66 -0.73
CA ASN A 377 29.52 -20.54 0.36
C ASN A 377 29.52 -22.02 -0.07
N ASN A 378 28.51 -22.47 -0.82
CA ASN A 378 28.47 -23.85 -1.33
C ASN A 378 29.49 -24.14 -2.45
N SER A 379 30.05 -23.12 -3.11
CA SER A 379 31.09 -23.32 -4.14
C SER A 379 32.52 -23.30 -3.57
N ASN A 380 32.71 -22.76 -2.36
CA ASN A 380 33.99 -22.83 -1.64
C ASN A 380 34.15 -24.17 -0.88
N LEU A 381 33.07 -24.74 -0.33
CA LEU A 381 33.15 -26.06 0.33
C LEU A 381 33.51 -27.23 -0.62
N ASN A 382 33.24 -27.10 -1.92
CA ASN A 382 33.57 -28.14 -2.90
C ASN A 382 34.97 -28.03 -3.50
N ARG A 383 35.80 -27.06 -3.05
CA ARG A 383 37.20 -26.92 -3.51
C ARG A 383 38.24 -27.44 -2.51
N ASP A 384 37.87 -27.63 -1.25
CA ASP A 384 38.80 -28.06 -0.20
C ASP A 384 38.79 -29.59 0.01
N GLY A 385 38.21 -30.35 -0.92
CA GLY A 385 37.99 -31.80 -0.80
C GLY A 385 38.99 -32.70 -1.52
N ASP A 386 40.16 -32.20 -1.94
CA ASP A 386 41.21 -33.04 -2.55
C ASP A 386 42.58 -32.76 -1.91
N GLY A 387 42.96 -33.64 -0.98
CA GLY A 387 44.35 -33.82 -0.55
C GLY A 387 44.58 -33.63 0.94
N GLU A 388 44.62 -34.74 1.68
CA GLU A 388 45.85 -35.21 2.34
C GLU A 388 45.61 -36.56 3.03
N ALA A 389 46.48 -37.51 2.72
CA ALA A 389 46.55 -38.82 3.35
C ALA A 389 47.24 -38.69 4.71
N TYR A 390 46.70 -39.33 5.75
CA TYR A 390 47.47 -39.66 6.95
C TYR A 390 47.01 -41.00 7.53
N ASP A 391 47.98 -41.91 7.60
CA ASP A 391 48.02 -43.17 8.35
C ASP A 391 48.01 -42.89 9.87
N HIS A 392 47.22 -43.65 10.63
CA HIS A 392 47.68 -44.48 11.76
C HIS A 392 46.51 -45.14 12.51
N ASP A 393 46.52 -46.48 12.50
CA ASP A 393 46.46 -47.39 13.65
C ASP A 393 45.70 -47.02 14.95
N ASP A 394 44.71 -47.88 15.21
CA ASP A 394 44.64 -48.79 16.36
C ASP A 394 43.92 -48.36 17.66
N ASN A 395 43.11 -49.35 18.11
CA ASN A 395 42.51 -49.58 19.42
C ASN A 395 41.43 -48.66 20.00
N GLY A 396 40.33 -49.30 20.40
CA GLY A 396 39.76 -49.03 21.73
C GLY A 396 38.25 -48.96 21.83
N LEU A 397 37.64 -50.12 22.07
CA LEU A 397 36.37 -50.42 22.74
C LEU A 397 35.46 -49.27 23.24
N SER A 398 34.19 -49.45 22.88
CA SER A 398 32.94 -49.06 23.55
C SER A 398 32.92 -49.14 25.09
N LEU A 399 32.26 -48.17 25.73
CA LEU A 399 31.32 -48.30 26.87
C LEU A 399 30.75 -46.90 27.19
N GLN A 400 29.48 -46.63 26.86
CA GLN A 400 28.31 -46.70 27.74
C GLN A 400 28.09 -45.51 28.71
N ILE A 401 26.96 -44.82 28.46
CA ILE A 401 25.87 -44.53 29.41
C ILE A 401 25.90 -43.26 30.30
N SER A 402 24.74 -42.59 30.21
CA SER A 402 24.00 -41.77 31.20
C SER A 402 24.18 -40.26 31.26
N SER A 403 23.09 -39.60 30.85
CA SER A 403 22.53 -38.32 31.31
C SER A 403 22.33 -38.27 32.84
N PRO A 404 21.93 -37.15 33.46
CA PRO A 404 20.90 -36.18 33.02
C PRO A 404 21.42 -35.00 32.20
#